data_AF-A0A3E3I1N6-F1
#
_entry.id   AF-A0A3E3I1N6-F1
#
_cell.length_a   1.000
_cell.length_b   1.000
_cell.length_c   1.000
_cell.angle_alpha   90.00
_cell.angle_beta   90.00
_cell.angle_gamma   90.00
#
_symmetry.space_group_name_H-M   'P 1'
#
loop_
_entity.id
_entity.type
_entity.pdbx_description
1 polymer ?
#
loop_
_entity_poly.entity_id
_entity_poly.type
_entity_poly.pdbx_seq_one_letter_code
_entity_poly.pdbx_strand_id
1 'polypeptide(L)'
;MEIYSLVKEKIDSVVFEELWPCFKRYDFALYNASQVILNGQIFSKTEEFLANTAICYQGRLIAIWCLSEEMDLDVLTSKIIHEMFHAYQMECGESRFPEEVEALLKYRYSPLYLQIKFQENLLLASLHERFQVSDYEKFLSLRKRRMAQFPYQYNYESGVEVIEGSAQYVEFQVLRKLNQEKYRESLAECMQRLQDKKNLMPVRILCYDIGAMLLTICGDNGLSANRKVGQSTEYLLPEEIFQKITPDYSVAADTEMEAFYRTKIRDFQAKIDRIIKSSEPVAKGDFELAGVNIYSAWYLNGYIYTEYFVRYKAKEMITLYGNYLLRMRQNKVAAIYADENSNSALNEIR
;
A
#
# COMPACT_ATOMS: atom_id res chain seq x y z
N MET A 1 -7.11 5.98 -28.10
CA MET A 1 -6.62 7.32 -28.48
C MET A 1 -7.41 8.42 -27.78
N GLU A 2 -8.74 8.44 -27.90
CA GLU A 2 -9.59 9.46 -27.25
C GLU A 2 -9.38 9.58 -25.74
N ILE A 3 -9.46 8.46 -25.00
CA ILE A 3 -9.22 8.46 -23.54
C ILE A 3 -7.84 9.00 -23.16
N TYR A 4 -6.78 8.69 -23.94
CA TYR A 4 -5.43 9.20 -23.69
C TYR A 4 -5.38 10.72 -23.82
N SER A 5 -6.00 11.27 -24.87
CA SER A 5 -6.05 12.72 -25.09
C SER A 5 -6.83 13.44 -23.98
N LEU A 6 -7.97 12.88 -23.57
CA LEU A 6 -8.80 13.45 -22.51
C LEU A 6 -8.09 13.44 -21.14
N VAL A 7 -7.45 12.33 -20.78
CA VAL A 7 -6.62 12.23 -19.58
C VAL A 7 -5.46 13.22 -19.65
N LYS A 8 -4.78 13.28 -20.79
CA LYS A 8 -3.67 14.22 -20.99
C LYS A 8 -4.12 15.66 -20.78
N GLU A 9 -5.24 16.07 -21.34
CA GLU A 9 -5.78 17.42 -21.18
C GLU A 9 -6.07 17.75 -19.70
N LYS A 10 -6.66 16.81 -18.95
CA LYS A 10 -6.85 17.00 -17.51
C LYS A 10 -5.53 17.10 -16.76
N ILE A 11 -4.55 16.24 -17.04
CA ILE A 11 -3.21 16.34 -16.46
C ILE A 11 -2.56 17.69 -16.81
N ASP A 12 -2.72 18.19 -18.04
CA ASP A 12 -2.19 19.48 -18.48
C ASP A 12 -2.77 20.65 -17.68
N SER A 13 -3.99 20.51 -17.12
CA SER A 13 -4.63 21.53 -16.28
C SER A 13 -4.16 21.56 -14.82
N VAL A 14 -3.39 20.56 -14.38
CA VAL A 14 -2.95 20.41 -12.99
C VAL A 14 -1.58 21.05 -12.76
N VAL A 15 -1.49 21.90 -11.73
CA VAL A 15 -0.22 22.46 -11.24
C VAL A 15 0.38 21.52 -10.19
N PHE A 16 1.38 20.73 -10.59
CA PHE A 16 1.96 19.65 -9.77
C PHE A 16 2.57 20.13 -8.45
N GLU A 17 3.22 21.30 -8.46
CA GLU A 17 3.85 21.88 -7.27
C GLU A 17 2.83 22.29 -6.18
N GLU A 18 1.57 22.49 -6.56
CA GLU A 18 0.47 22.73 -5.60
C GLU A 18 -0.05 21.44 -4.98
N LEU A 19 0.21 20.27 -5.58
CA LEU A 19 -0.12 18.96 -5.01
C LEU A 19 0.92 18.57 -3.95
N TRP A 20 2.20 18.77 -4.28
CA TRP A 20 3.33 18.46 -3.41
C TRP A 20 4.55 19.33 -3.76
N PRO A 21 5.31 19.83 -2.76
CA PRO A 21 6.46 20.69 -3.02
C PRO A 21 7.50 20.06 -3.95
N CYS A 22 7.94 20.81 -4.96
CA CYS A 22 8.91 20.38 -5.97
C CYS A 22 8.48 19.18 -6.84
N PHE A 23 7.24 18.71 -6.71
CA PHE A 23 6.71 17.67 -7.58
C PHE A 23 6.49 18.22 -8.98
N LYS A 24 7.01 17.51 -9.98
CA LYS A 24 6.88 17.85 -11.40
C LYS A 24 6.12 16.76 -12.14
N ARG A 25 5.65 17.11 -13.33
CA ARG A 25 4.99 16.16 -14.23
C ARG A 25 5.96 15.12 -14.79
N TYR A 26 5.46 13.90 -14.95
CA TYR A 26 6.11 12.81 -15.69
C TYR A 26 5.27 12.41 -16.91
N ASP A 27 5.90 11.76 -17.88
CA ASP A 27 5.19 11.13 -18.99
C ASP A 27 4.35 9.95 -18.45
N PHE A 28 3.30 9.57 -19.18
CA PHE A 28 2.49 8.41 -18.82
C PHE A 28 2.11 7.57 -20.04
N ALA A 29 1.86 6.28 -19.79
CA ALA A 29 1.31 5.37 -20.76
C ALA A 29 0.01 4.73 -20.25
N LEU A 30 -0.95 4.56 -21.16
CA LEU A 30 -2.13 3.74 -20.92
C LEU A 30 -1.96 2.43 -21.69
N TYR A 31 -2.24 1.30 -21.08
CA TYR A 31 -2.09 0.02 -21.76
C TYR A 31 -3.26 -0.93 -21.45
N ASN A 32 -3.37 -1.99 -22.24
CA ASN A 32 -4.32 -3.07 -22.00
C ASN A 32 -3.62 -4.42 -22.27
N ALA A 33 -4.38 -5.50 -22.46
CA ALA A 33 -3.84 -6.84 -22.69
C ALA A 33 -2.91 -6.95 -23.91
N SER A 34 -3.04 -6.09 -24.93
CA SER A 34 -2.33 -6.23 -26.21
C SER A 34 -1.57 -4.98 -26.67
N GLN A 35 -1.96 -3.80 -26.22
CA GLN A 35 -1.44 -2.53 -26.73
C GLN A 35 -1.08 -1.55 -25.62
N VAL A 36 -0.14 -0.66 -25.94
CA VAL A 36 0.30 0.47 -25.12
C VAL A 36 0.11 1.75 -25.93
N ILE A 37 -0.35 2.81 -25.26
CA ILE A 37 -0.46 4.17 -25.77
C ILE A 37 0.49 5.05 -24.94
N LEU A 38 1.53 5.58 -25.57
CA LEU A 38 2.49 6.51 -24.94
C LEU A 38 2.74 7.66 -25.90
N ASN A 39 2.57 8.90 -25.42
CA ASN A 39 2.73 10.12 -26.22
C ASN A 39 1.91 10.11 -27.53
N GLY A 40 0.70 9.53 -27.47
CA GLY A 40 -0.21 9.40 -28.62
C GLY A 40 0.18 8.32 -29.63
N GLN A 41 1.28 7.60 -29.42
CA GLN A 41 1.70 6.48 -30.26
C GLN A 41 1.17 5.17 -29.70
N ILE A 42 0.72 4.27 -30.58
CA ILE A 42 0.23 2.94 -30.22
C ILE A 42 1.25 1.90 -30.67
N PHE A 43 1.61 0.98 -29.78
CA PHE A 43 2.46 -0.18 -30.08
C PHE A 43 2.03 -1.41 -29.26
N SER A 44 2.56 -2.58 -29.63
CA SER A 44 2.27 -3.83 -28.92
C SER A 44 2.81 -3.80 -27.50
N LYS A 45 2.01 -4.29 -26.54
CA LYS A 45 2.41 -4.43 -25.15
C LYS A 45 3.64 -5.34 -25.02
N THR A 46 4.62 -4.89 -24.25
CA THR A 46 5.81 -5.67 -23.87
C THR A 46 5.75 -6.04 -22.38
N GLU A 47 6.70 -6.85 -21.91
CA GLU A 47 6.71 -7.35 -20.52
C GLU A 47 6.95 -6.25 -19.48
N GLU A 48 7.52 -5.11 -19.89
CA GLU A 48 7.74 -3.94 -19.04
C GLU A 48 6.44 -3.26 -18.59
N PHE A 49 5.34 -3.43 -19.32
CA PHE A 49 4.04 -2.82 -19.00
C PHE A 49 3.20 -3.79 -18.15
N LEU A 50 3.52 -3.86 -16.86
CA LEU A 50 2.90 -4.79 -15.91
C LEU A 50 2.49 -4.06 -14.63
N ALA A 51 1.24 -4.29 -14.19
CA ALA A 51 0.60 -3.58 -13.08
C ALA A 51 0.46 -2.06 -13.29
N ASN A 52 -0.15 -1.38 -12.33
CA ASN A 52 -0.18 0.08 -12.28
C ASN A 52 0.99 0.53 -11.41
N THR A 53 1.94 1.27 -11.99
CA THR A 53 3.17 1.67 -11.30
C THR A 53 3.94 2.77 -12.07
N ALA A 54 5.10 3.17 -11.55
CA ALA A 54 6.12 3.92 -12.28
C ALA A 54 7.24 3.00 -12.77
N ILE A 55 7.71 3.19 -14.01
CA ILE A 55 8.81 2.40 -14.60
C ILE A 55 9.87 3.29 -15.26
N CYS A 56 11.10 2.76 -15.36
CA CYS A 56 12.12 3.34 -16.24
C CYS A 56 12.01 2.71 -17.64
N TYR A 57 11.39 3.42 -18.57
CA TYR A 57 11.22 2.99 -19.96
C TYR A 57 12.08 3.85 -20.88
N GLN A 58 12.97 3.20 -21.65
CA GLN A 58 13.88 3.87 -22.58
C GLN A 58 14.70 5.02 -21.93
N GLY A 59 15.12 4.82 -20.68
CA GLY A 59 15.91 5.79 -19.91
C GLY A 59 15.10 6.95 -19.33
N ARG A 60 13.76 6.88 -19.32
CA ARG A 60 12.88 7.90 -18.74
C ARG A 60 11.94 7.26 -17.71
N LEU A 61 11.67 7.99 -16.63
CA LEU A 61 10.66 7.59 -15.66
C LEU A 61 9.27 7.98 -16.18
N ILE A 62 8.37 7.00 -16.26
CA ILE A 62 6.99 7.20 -16.72
C ILE A 62 6.01 6.49 -15.79
N ALA A 63 4.82 7.05 -15.66
CA ALA A 63 3.67 6.37 -15.04
C ALA A 63 3.04 5.40 -16.05
N ILE A 64 2.60 4.22 -15.63
CA ILE A 64 1.86 3.27 -16.46
C ILE A 64 0.54 2.88 -15.80
N TRP A 65 -0.52 2.81 -16.61
CA TRP A 65 -1.85 2.43 -16.12
C TRP A 65 -2.55 1.45 -17.06
N CYS A 66 -3.08 0.36 -16.51
CA CYS A 66 -3.84 -0.65 -17.21
C CYS A 66 -5.33 -0.25 -17.30
N LEU A 67 -5.86 -0.16 -18.52
CA LEU A 67 -7.27 0.06 -18.81
C LEU A 67 -8.01 -1.30 -18.84
N SER A 68 -8.05 -1.99 -17.70
CA SER A 68 -8.79 -3.25 -17.56
C SER A 68 -10.28 -3.03 -17.27
N GLU A 69 -10.64 -1.89 -16.68
CA GLU A 69 -12.00 -1.55 -16.26
C GLU A 69 -12.37 -0.13 -16.70
N GLU A 70 -13.67 0.11 -16.85
CA GLU A 70 -14.19 1.45 -17.07
C GLU A 70 -14.03 2.27 -15.80
N MET A 71 -13.47 3.47 -15.93
CA MET A 71 -13.17 4.36 -14.81
C MET A 71 -13.57 5.79 -15.17
N ASP A 72 -14.13 6.49 -14.19
CA ASP A 72 -14.38 7.93 -14.31
C ASP A 72 -13.08 8.67 -14.67
N LEU A 73 -13.18 9.65 -15.56
CA LEU A 73 -12.01 10.30 -16.12
C LEU A 73 -11.22 11.12 -15.09
N ASP A 74 -11.88 11.71 -14.09
CA ASP A 74 -11.21 12.43 -13.00
C ASP A 74 -10.48 11.47 -12.06
N VAL A 75 -11.10 10.32 -11.77
CA VAL A 75 -10.50 9.24 -10.97
C VAL A 75 -9.31 8.61 -11.70
N LEU A 76 -9.45 8.31 -12.99
CA LEU A 76 -8.33 7.80 -13.79
C LEU A 76 -7.17 8.80 -13.82
N THR A 77 -7.48 10.09 -13.96
CA THR A 77 -6.46 11.14 -13.94
C THR A 77 -5.73 11.21 -12.60
N SER A 78 -6.46 11.15 -11.47
CA SER A 78 -5.84 11.18 -10.14
C SER A 78 -4.97 9.95 -9.88
N LYS A 79 -5.41 8.78 -10.33
CA LYS A 79 -4.64 7.52 -10.27
C LYS A 79 -3.38 7.55 -11.13
N ILE A 80 -3.40 8.14 -12.31
CA ILE A 80 -2.17 8.28 -13.12
C ILE A 80 -1.19 9.26 -12.47
N ILE A 81 -1.68 10.36 -11.88
CA ILE A 81 -0.82 11.31 -11.18
C ILE A 81 -0.23 10.70 -9.88
N HIS A 82 -0.95 9.79 -9.23
CA HIS A 82 -0.41 8.94 -8.16
C HIS A 82 0.83 8.18 -8.66
N GLU A 83 0.73 7.50 -9.80
CA GLU A 83 1.89 6.80 -10.39
C GLU A 83 3.01 7.75 -10.82
N MET A 84 2.69 8.98 -11.28
CA MET A 84 3.72 10.00 -11.52
C MET A 84 4.43 10.41 -10.23
N PHE A 85 3.74 10.36 -9.09
CA PHE A 85 4.35 10.64 -7.80
C PHE A 85 5.35 9.56 -7.40
N HIS A 86 5.10 8.30 -7.73
CA HIS A 86 6.11 7.25 -7.59
C HIS A 86 7.31 7.49 -8.51
N ALA A 87 7.10 7.96 -9.75
CA ALA A 87 8.20 8.36 -10.61
C ALA A 87 9.05 9.49 -9.98
N TYR A 88 8.42 10.45 -9.30
CA TYR A 88 9.12 11.47 -8.53
C TYR A 88 9.90 10.91 -7.34
N GLN A 89 9.30 10.02 -6.56
CA GLN A 89 9.99 9.33 -5.46
C GLN A 89 11.23 8.56 -5.96
N MET A 90 11.12 7.87 -7.10
CA MET A 90 12.23 7.19 -7.75
C MET A 90 13.33 8.15 -8.21
N GLU A 91 12.97 9.25 -8.87
CA GLU A 91 13.93 10.27 -9.33
C GLU A 91 14.72 10.85 -8.17
N CYS A 92 14.04 11.15 -7.06
CA CYS A 92 14.66 11.70 -5.85
C CYS A 92 15.45 10.67 -5.04
N GLY A 93 15.41 9.39 -5.41
CA GLY A 93 16.05 8.31 -4.66
C GLY A 93 15.47 8.18 -3.26
N GLU A 94 14.14 8.14 -3.14
CA GLU A 94 13.44 7.96 -1.87
C GLU A 94 13.97 6.73 -1.11
N SER A 95 14.46 6.94 0.11
CA SER A 95 15.19 5.92 0.87
C SER A 95 14.33 5.12 1.84
N ARG A 96 13.06 5.49 2.01
CA ARG A 96 12.15 4.89 3.01
C ARG A 96 11.22 3.82 2.43
N PHE A 97 11.50 3.31 1.21
CA PHE A 97 10.76 2.17 0.67
C PHE A 97 10.90 0.96 1.60
N PRO A 98 9.79 0.34 2.02
CA PRO A 98 9.84 -0.83 2.88
C PRO A 98 10.32 -2.07 2.11
N GLU A 99 11.13 -2.89 2.78
CA GLU A 99 11.58 -4.20 2.27
C GLU A 99 10.45 -5.24 2.40
N GLU A 100 9.56 -5.31 1.39
CA GLU A 100 8.30 -6.08 1.44
C GLU A 100 8.48 -7.57 1.80
N VAL A 101 9.47 -8.25 1.20
CA VAL A 101 9.74 -9.67 1.49
C VAL A 101 10.22 -9.85 2.93
N GLU A 102 11.05 -8.93 3.44
CA GLU A 102 11.50 -8.96 4.82
C GLU A 102 10.32 -8.72 5.77
N ALA A 103 9.50 -7.70 5.47
CA ALA A 103 8.33 -7.35 6.25
C ALA A 103 7.37 -8.53 6.37
N LEU A 104 7.10 -9.23 5.27
CA LEU A 104 6.26 -10.43 5.30
C LEU A 104 6.80 -11.50 6.26
N LEU A 105 8.13 -11.66 6.35
CA LEU A 105 8.75 -12.66 7.22
C LEU A 105 8.91 -12.19 8.67
N LYS A 106 9.08 -10.90 8.95
CA LYS A 106 9.37 -10.39 10.30
C LYS A 106 8.18 -9.72 10.99
N TYR A 107 7.23 -9.18 10.24
CA TYR A 107 6.08 -8.48 10.79
C TYR A 107 5.20 -9.44 11.61
N ARG A 108 4.82 -9.03 12.82
CA ARG A 108 3.98 -9.84 13.71
C ARG A 108 2.78 -9.06 14.20
N TYR A 109 1.61 -9.64 14.01
CA TYR A 109 0.37 -9.16 14.62
C TYR A 109 0.26 -9.68 16.06
N SER A 110 -0.23 -8.83 16.95
CA SER A 110 -0.71 -9.22 18.28
C SER A 110 -2.00 -8.47 18.61
N PRO A 111 -2.85 -9.02 19.49
CA PRO A 111 -4.08 -8.37 19.93
C PRO A 111 -3.85 -6.95 20.47
N LEU A 112 -2.84 -6.77 21.33
CA LEU A 112 -2.48 -5.46 21.89
C LEU A 112 -2.07 -4.46 20.79
N TYR A 113 -1.24 -4.91 19.85
CA TYR A 113 -0.81 -4.08 18.72
C TYR A 113 -2.02 -3.63 17.86
N LEU A 114 -2.89 -4.59 17.49
CA LEU A 114 -4.06 -4.35 16.64
C LEU A 114 -5.04 -3.39 17.33
N GLN A 115 -5.21 -3.56 18.63
CA GLN A 115 -6.02 -2.70 19.46
C GLN A 115 -5.52 -1.25 19.48
N ILE A 116 -4.23 -1.04 19.75
CA ILE A 116 -3.64 0.31 19.75
C ILE A 116 -3.83 0.94 18.36
N LYS A 117 -3.50 0.19 17.29
CA LYS A 117 -3.65 0.69 15.92
C LYS A 117 -5.10 1.05 15.59
N PHE A 118 -6.05 0.23 15.98
CA PHE A 118 -7.47 0.52 15.71
C PHE A 118 -7.91 1.81 16.40
N GLN A 119 -7.44 2.07 17.62
CA GLN A 119 -7.73 3.34 18.29
C GLN A 119 -7.06 4.54 17.60
N GLU A 120 -5.85 4.38 17.05
CA GLU A 120 -5.25 5.42 16.21
C GLU A 120 -6.12 5.73 14.98
N ASN A 121 -6.66 4.70 14.32
CA ASN A 121 -7.54 4.88 13.17
C ASN A 121 -8.84 5.61 13.52
N LEU A 122 -9.46 5.26 14.66
CA LEU A 122 -10.66 5.94 15.15
C LEU A 122 -10.37 7.41 15.50
N LEU A 123 -9.20 7.71 16.07
CA LEU A 123 -8.79 9.08 16.34
C LEU A 123 -8.53 9.86 15.06
N LEU A 124 -7.88 9.27 14.04
CA LEU A 124 -7.72 9.90 12.72
C LEU A 124 -9.08 10.24 12.11
N ALA A 125 -10.04 9.32 12.23
CA ALA A 125 -11.39 9.56 11.76
C ALA A 125 -12.04 10.75 12.50
N SER A 126 -12.01 10.75 13.83
CA SER A 126 -12.54 11.84 14.64
C SER A 126 -11.87 13.18 14.32
N LEU A 127 -10.56 13.19 14.13
CA LEU A 127 -9.77 14.39 13.82
C LEU A 127 -10.11 14.98 12.45
N HIS A 128 -10.43 14.13 11.47
CA HIS A 128 -10.87 14.60 10.16
C HIS A 128 -12.27 15.22 10.21
N GLU A 129 -13.21 14.60 10.93
CA GLU A 129 -14.57 15.13 11.09
C GLU A 129 -14.57 16.45 11.89
N ARG A 130 -13.82 16.48 12.99
CA ARG A 130 -13.66 17.66 13.83
C ARG A 130 -12.33 17.63 14.55
N PHE A 131 -11.42 18.51 14.13
CA PHE A 131 -10.13 18.62 14.77
C PHE A 131 -10.23 19.10 16.23
N GLN A 132 -9.68 18.31 17.14
CA GLN A 132 -9.49 18.66 18.55
C GLN A 132 -8.05 18.36 18.95
N VAL A 133 -7.40 19.34 19.58
CA VAL A 133 -6.00 19.21 20.03
C VAL A 133 -5.84 18.03 20.98
N SER A 134 -6.79 17.81 21.89
CA SER A 134 -6.77 16.69 22.83
C SER A 134 -6.82 15.32 22.15
N ASP A 135 -7.57 15.16 21.06
CA ASP A 135 -7.61 13.90 20.31
C ASP A 135 -6.35 13.70 19.46
N TYR A 136 -5.75 14.79 18.99
CA TYR A 136 -4.46 14.75 18.31
C TYR A 136 -3.33 14.34 19.26
N GLU A 137 -3.32 14.88 20.49
CA GLU A 137 -2.38 14.48 21.54
C GLU A 137 -2.54 13.00 21.92
N LYS A 138 -3.78 12.50 22.05
CA LYS A 138 -4.04 11.06 22.26
C LYS A 138 -3.50 10.22 21.09
N PHE A 139 -3.73 10.64 19.85
CA PHE A 139 -3.22 9.94 18.67
C PHE A 139 -1.70 9.86 18.70
N LEU A 140 -1.01 10.96 18.98
CA LEU A 140 0.45 10.99 19.10
C LEU A 140 0.95 10.13 20.27
N SER A 141 0.23 10.12 21.39
CA SER A 141 0.53 9.30 22.58
C SER A 141 0.50 7.80 22.23
N LEU A 142 -0.52 7.35 21.50
CA LEU A 142 -0.61 5.97 20.99
C LEU A 142 0.50 5.66 19.98
N ARG A 143 0.76 6.58 19.04
CA ARG A 143 1.79 6.40 18.01
C ARG A 143 3.18 6.28 18.62
N LYS A 144 3.49 7.11 19.62
CA LYS A 144 4.74 7.04 20.41
C LYS A 144 4.85 5.72 21.18
N ARG A 145 3.74 5.25 21.78
CA ARG A 145 3.71 3.95 22.46
C ARG A 145 3.99 2.80 21.48
N ARG A 146 3.40 2.83 20.28
CA ARG A 146 3.65 1.85 19.22
C ARG A 146 5.11 1.85 18.77
N MET A 147 5.69 3.03 18.56
CA MET A 147 7.11 3.18 18.22
C MET A 147 8.02 2.50 19.27
N ALA A 148 7.70 2.64 20.57
CA ALA A 148 8.47 2.03 21.64
C ALA A 148 8.23 0.51 21.80
N GLN A 149 6.98 0.04 21.71
CA GLN A 149 6.61 -1.34 22.01
C GLN A 149 6.70 -2.28 20.79
N PHE A 150 6.53 -1.74 19.58
CA PHE A 150 6.46 -2.49 18.32
C PHE A 150 7.30 -1.80 17.24
N PRO A 151 8.61 -1.57 17.47
CA PRO A 151 9.44 -0.72 16.61
C PRO A 151 9.51 -1.21 15.16
N TYR A 152 9.52 -2.53 14.93
CA TYR A 152 9.55 -3.09 13.58
C TYR A 152 8.26 -2.76 12.80
N GLN A 153 7.11 -3.03 13.41
CA GLN A 153 5.80 -2.75 12.83
C GLN A 153 5.62 -1.26 12.58
N TYR A 154 5.99 -0.43 13.56
CA TYR A 154 5.97 1.02 13.42
C TYR A 154 6.81 1.49 12.23
N ASN A 155 8.09 1.08 12.15
CA ASN A 155 8.98 1.51 11.07
C ASN A 155 8.49 1.06 9.69
N TYR A 156 8.07 -0.20 9.57
CA TYR A 156 7.52 -0.71 8.31
C TYR A 156 6.29 0.07 7.87
N GLU A 157 5.30 0.21 8.76
CA GLU A 157 4.05 0.91 8.43
C GLU A 157 4.29 2.39 8.13
N SER A 158 5.17 3.06 8.87
CA SER A 158 5.50 4.46 8.60
C SER A 158 6.28 4.64 7.30
N GLY A 159 7.06 3.66 6.88
CA GLY A 159 7.63 3.60 5.53
C GLY A 159 6.53 3.51 4.46
N VAL A 160 5.58 2.59 4.63
CA VAL A 160 4.42 2.47 3.73
C VAL A 160 3.60 3.77 3.69
N GLU A 161 3.29 4.36 4.85
CA GLU A 161 2.57 5.64 4.95
C GLU A 161 3.31 6.75 4.19
N VAL A 162 4.65 6.79 4.26
CA VAL A 162 5.47 7.74 3.49
C VAL A 162 5.39 7.49 1.99
N ILE A 163 5.46 6.24 1.53
CA ILE A 163 5.50 5.93 0.09
C ILE A 163 4.11 6.04 -0.52
N GLU A 164 3.19 5.23 -0.03
CA GLU A 164 1.87 4.99 -0.61
C GLU A 164 0.86 6.00 -0.09
N GLY A 165 0.94 6.35 1.20
CA GLY A 165 0.05 7.33 1.80
C GLY A 165 0.27 8.74 1.26
N SER A 166 1.50 9.10 0.89
CA SER A 166 1.77 10.39 0.22
C SER A 166 1.30 10.39 -1.24
N ALA A 167 1.44 9.28 -1.97
CA ALA A 167 0.89 9.15 -3.31
C ALA A 167 -0.65 9.20 -3.31
N GLN A 168 -1.29 8.53 -2.37
CA GLN A 168 -2.74 8.59 -2.15
C GLN A 168 -3.20 9.98 -1.68
N TYR A 169 -2.39 10.70 -0.90
CA TYR A 169 -2.65 12.12 -0.59
C TYR A 169 -2.61 12.97 -1.86
N VAL A 170 -1.61 12.80 -2.72
CA VAL A 170 -1.53 13.51 -4.01
C VAL A 170 -2.76 13.23 -4.88
N GLU A 171 -3.23 11.99 -4.92
CA GLU A 171 -4.48 11.61 -5.58
C GLU A 171 -5.69 12.40 -5.04
N PHE A 172 -5.82 12.52 -3.72
CA PHE A 172 -6.86 13.34 -3.09
C PHE A 172 -6.75 14.82 -3.49
N GLN A 173 -5.53 15.37 -3.53
CA GLN A 173 -5.30 16.76 -3.92
C GLN A 173 -5.66 17.01 -5.40
N VAL A 174 -5.46 16.04 -6.28
CA VAL A 174 -5.91 16.10 -7.68
C VAL A 174 -7.44 16.11 -7.73
N LEU A 175 -8.10 15.15 -7.07
CA LEU A 175 -9.57 15.11 -7.03
C LEU A 175 -10.16 16.38 -6.44
N ARG A 176 -9.56 16.94 -5.39
CA ARG A 176 -10.00 18.21 -4.80
C ARG A 176 -10.00 19.37 -5.78
N LYS A 177 -9.11 19.33 -6.80
CA LYS A 177 -9.04 20.34 -7.86
C LYS A 177 -9.99 20.05 -9.02
N LEU A 178 -10.08 18.79 -9.44
CA LEU A 178 -10.83 18.39 -10.62
C LEU A 178 -12.32 18.20 -10.33
N ASN A 179 -12.65 17.57 -9.19
CA ASN A 179 -13.98 17.11 -8.87
C ASN A 179 -14.21 16.97 -7.35
N GLN A 180 -14.84 18.00 -6.76
CA GLN A 180 -15.09 18.07 -5.32
C GLN A 180 -16.01 16.95 -4.80
N GLU A 181 -16.89 16.40 -5.64
CA GLU A 181 -17.75 15.28 -5.26
C GLU A 181 -16.92 14.00 -5.11
N LYS A 182 -16.12 13.66 -6.13
CA LYS A 182 -15.20 12.51 -6.08
C LYS A 182 -14.16 12.60 -4.97
N TYR A 183 -13.69 13.81 -4.67
CA TYR A 183 -12.84 14.03 -3.51
C TYR A 183 -13.53 13.64 -2.19
N ARG A 184 -14.78 14.08 -1.99
CA ARG A 184 -15.54 13.75 -0.77
C ARG A 184 -15.87 12.25 -0.69
N GLU A 185 -16.23 11.62 -1.80
CA GLU A 185 -16.46 10.17 -1.87
C GLU A 185 -15.20 9.40 -1.45
N SER A 186 -14.05 9.77 -2.02
CA SER A 186 -12.76 9.11 -1.72
C SER A 186 -12.36 9.24 -0.26
N LEU A 187 -12.58 10.42 0.35
CA LEU A 187 -12.36 10.61 1.78
C LEU A 187 -13.32 9.76 2.63
N ALA A 188 -14.61 9.72 2.28
CA ALA A 188 -15.60 8.94 2.99
C ALA A 188 -15.29 7.42 2.96
N GLU A 189 -14.86 6.91 1.81
CA GLU A 189 -14.44 5.52 1.67
C GLU A 189 -13.20 5.20 2.50
N CYS A 190 -12.19 6.07 2.48
CA CYS A 190 -11.00 5.95 3.30
C CYS A 190 -11.36 5.87 4.80
N MET A 191 -12.24 6.76 5.24
CA MET A 191 -12.75 6.81 6.60
C MET A 191 -13.50 5.53 7.00
N GLN A 192 -14.34 5.00 6.10
CA GLN A 192 -15.02 3.73 6.32
C GLN A 192 -14.02 2.58 6.49
N ARG A 193 -12.96 2.54 5.66
CA ARG A 193 -11.93 1.50 5.74
C ARG A 193 -11.13 1.58 7.05
N LEU A 194 -10.79 2.78 7.52
CA LEU A 194 -10.09 3.00 8.80
C LEU A 194 -10.89 2.48 10.00
N GLN A 195 -12.21 2.59 9.96
CA GLN A 195 -13.11 2.19 11.05
C GLN A 195 -13.51 0.71 11.01
N ASP A 196 -13.20 -0.04 9.95
CA ASP A 196 -13.46 -1.47 9.87
C ASP A 196 -12.29 -2.30 10.39
N LYS A 197 -12.51 -2.99 11.53
CA LYS A 197 -11.52 -3.91 12.16
C LYS A 197 -10.98 -4.96 11.17
N LYS A 198 -11.76 -5.36 10.15
CA LYS A 198 -11.33 -6.36 9.15
C LYS A 198 -10.11 -5.92 8.35
N ASN A 199 -9.91 -4.61 8.18
CA ASN A 199 -8.81 -4.06 7.39
C ASN A 199 -7.49 -3.97 8.17
N LEU A 200 -7.47 -4.32 9.46
CA LEU A 200 -6.24 -4.35 10.24
C LEU A 200 -5.31 -5.51 9.84
N MET A 201 -5.81 -6.50 9.10
CA MET A 201 -5.06 -7.69 8.68
C MET A 201 -5.45 -8.11 7.24
N PRO A 202 -4.57 -7.96 6.23
CA PRO A 202 -3.21 -7.41 6.33
C PRO A 202 -3.19 -5.87 6.46
N VAL A 203 -2.25 -5.34 7.23
CA VAL A 203 -2.15 -3.89 7.54
C VAL A 203 -1.71 -3.04 6.35
N ARG A 204 -0.99 -3.64 5.39
CA ARG A 204 -0.23 -2.94 4.34
C ARG A 204 -1.11 -1.97 3.56
N ILE A 205 -2.33 -2.36 3.21
CA ILE A 205 -3.24 -1.52 2.40
C ILE A 205 -3.85 -0.40 3.24
N LEU A 206 -4.15 -0.67 4.51
CA LEU A 206 -4.69 0.35 5.41
C LEU A 206 -3.68 1.48 5.67
N CYS A 207 -2.38 1.24 5.52
CA CYS A 207 -1.36 2.27 5.65
C CYS A 207 -1.43 3.37 4.57
N TYR A 208 -2.02 3.10 3.40
CA TYR A 208 -2.26 4.10 2.35
C TYR A 208 -3.23 5.15 2.90
N ASP A 209 -4.38 4.66 3.36
CA ASP A 209 -5.44 5.45 3.98
C ASP A 209 -4.91 6.25 5.17
N ILE A 210 -4.14 5.61 6.06
CA ILE A 210 -3.58 6.27 7.25
C ILE A 210 -2.63 7.40 6.87
N GLY A 211 -1.67 7.15 5.97
CA GLY A 211 -0.70 8.17 5.57
C GLY A 211 -1.39 9.34 4.84
N ALA A 212 -2.35 9.04 3.97
CA ALA A 212 -3.11 10.06 3.26
C ALA A 212 -3.96 10.92 4.20
N MET A 213 -4.70 10.30 5.12
CA MET A 213 -5.52 11.02 6.09
C MET A 213 -4.68 11.85 7.05
N LEU A 214 -3.52 11.33 7.48
CA LEU A 214 -2.60 12.08 8.31
C LEU A 214 -2.14 13.36 7.62
N LEU A 215 -1.73 13.27 6.35
CA LEU A 215 -1.31 14.42 5.55
C LEU A 215 -2.46 15.42 5.30
N THR A 216 -3.67 14.93 5.07
CA THR A 216 -4.89 15.76 4.94
C THR A 216 -5.18 16.51 6.24
N ILE A 217 -5.22 15.81 7.38
CA ILE A 217 -5.46 16.43 8.69
C ILE A 217 -4.39 17.47 9.01
N CYS A 218 -3.11 17.15 8.75
CA CYS A 218 -2.03 18.10 8.96
C CYS A 218 -2.18 19.34 8.07
N GLY A 219 -2.48 19.16 6.79
CA GLY A 219 -2.65 20.25 5.83
C GLY A 219 -3.83 21.16 6.19
N ASP A 220 -4.99 20.58 6.49
CA ASP A 220 -6.22 21.33 6.75
C ASP A 220 -6.19 22.08 8.08
N ASN A 221 -5.34 21.66 9.02
CA ASN A 221 -5.22 22.26 10.37
C ASN A 221 -3.89 22.99 10.60
N GLY A 222 -3.07 23.20 9.56
CA GLY A 222 -1.80 23.93 9.67
C GLY A 222 -0.76 23.24 10.56
N LEU A 223 -0.81 21.91 10.70
CA LEU A 223 0.15 21.14 11.47
C LEU A 223 1.39 20.79 10.64
N SER A 224 2.52 20.61 11.31
CA SER A 224 3.75 20.17 10.67
C SER A 224 3.67 18.69 10.25
N ALA A 225 4.07 18.41 9.02
CA ALA A 225 4.33 17.08 8.50
C ALA A 225 5.59 17.12 7.64
N ASN A 226 6.41 16.08 7.72
CA ASN A 226 7.57 15.95 6.86
C ASN A 226 7.14 15.56 5.45
N ARG A 227 7.36 16.47 4.50
CA ARG A 227 7.05 16.28 3.07
C ARG A 227 8.31 16.16 2.20
N LYS A 228 9.47 15.95 2.80
CA LYS A 228 10.71 15.73 2.05
C LYS A 228 10.61 14.39 1.33
N VAL A 229 11.00 14.36 0.05
CA VAL A 229 11.14 13.15 -0.77
C VAL A 229 12.62 12.95 -1.09
N GLY A 230 13.07 11.70 -1.14
CA GLY A 230 14.46 11.35 -1.37
C GLY A 230 15.17 10.84 -0.11
N GLN A 231 16.42 11.24 0.07
CA GLN A 231 17.22 10.81 1.23
C GLN A 231 16.73 11.48 2.52
N SER A 232 16.04 10.71 3.36
CA SER A 232 15.52 11.15 4.66
C SER A 232 15.41 9.99 5.65
N THR A 233 15.64 10.27 6.92
CA THR A 233 15.52 9.32 8.04
C THR A 233 14.21 9.49 8.82
N GLU A 234 13.50 10.60 8.62
CA GLU A 234 12.23 10.87 9.29
C GLU A 234 11.05 10.37 8.44
N TYR A 235 10.00 9.89 9.09
CA TYR A 235 8.72 9.58 8.43
C TYR A 235 7.82 10.83 8.37
N LEU A 236 6.51 10.67 8.11
CA LEU A 236 5.56 11.78 7.98
C LEU A 236 5.45 12.67 9.23
N LEU A 237 5.58 12.09 10.42
CA LEU A 237 5.64 12.82 11.69
C LEU A 237 7.11 13.01 12.10
N PRO A 238 7.62 14.26 12.13
CA PRO A 238 8.97 14.55 12.61
C PRO A 238 9.21 14.09 14.05
N GLU A 239 10.45 13.74 14.37
CA GLU A 239 10.80 13.21 15.70
C GLU A 239 10.53 14.23 16.82
N GLU A 240 10.72 15.52 16.52
CA GLU A 240 10.48 16.64 17.45
C GLU A 240 9.05 16.67 18.00
N ILE A 241 8.06 16.18 17.22
CA ILE A 241 6.67 16.08 17.68
C ILE A 241 6.60 15.11 18.87
N PHE A 242 7.28 13.97 18.79
CA PHE A 242 7.24 12.95 19.83
C PHE A 242 7.99 13.34 21.10
N GLN A 243 9.00 14.21 21.02
CA GLN A 243 9.75 14.68 22.19
C GLN A 243 8.84 15.40 23.21
N LYS A 244 7.79 16.05 22.74
CA LYS A 244 6.84 16.83 23.55
C LYS A 244 5.68 16.00 24.12
N ILE A 245 5.54 14.75 23.70
CA ILE A 245 4.40 13.90 24.02
C ILE A 245 4.75 12.92 25.14
N THR A 246 3.92 12.86 26.17
CA THR A 246 4.00 11.81 27.19
C THR A 246 3.08 10.64 26.77
N PRO A 247 3.57 9.38 26.70
CA PRO A 247 2.75 8.24 26.30
C PRO A 247 1.87 7.75 27.46
N ASP A 248 0.94 8.58 27.92
CA ASP A 248 0.07 8.36 29.06
C ASP A 248 -1.31 7.78 28.70
N TYR A 249 -1.69 7.81 27.41
CA TYR A 249 -2.98 7.29 26.97
C TYR A 249 -2.93 5.77 26.84
N SER A 250 -3.75 5.11 27.67
CA SER A 250 -3.87 3.66 27.70
C SER A 250 -5.13 3.21 26.95
N VAL A 251 -5.00 2.12 26.21
CA VAL A 251 -6.15 1.44 25.62
C VAL A 251 -6.57 0.30 26.55
N ALA A 252 -7.82 0.30 26.99
CA ALA A 252 -8.40 -0.77 27.82
C ALA A 252 -8.47 -2.07 27.03
N ALA A 253 -8.22 -3.22 27.65
CA ALA A 253 -8.25 -4.51 26.95
C ALA A 253 -9.58 -4.74 26.19
N ASP A 254 -9.50 -5.12 24.91
CA ASP A 254 -10.65 -5.41 24.05
C ASP A 254 -10.72 -6.92 23.76
N THR A 255 -11.69 -7.59 24.39
CA THR A 255 -11.95 -9.02 24.18
C THR A 255 -12.41 -9.35 22.76
N GLU A 256 -13.03 -8.40 22.05
CA GLU A 256 -13.40 -8.57 20.65
C GLU A 256 -12.16 -8.58 19.75
N MET A 257 -11.17 -7.73 20.03
CA MET A 257 -9.91 -7.71 19.28
C MET A 257 -9.14 -9.02 19.44
N GLU A 258 -9.11 -9.57 20.65
CA GLU A 258 -8.57 -10.90 20.93
C GLU A 258 -9.30 -11.98 20.12
N ALA A 259 -10.63 -11.97 20.12
CA ALA A 259 -11.44 -12.93 19.37
C ALA A 259 -11.26 -12.80 17.85
N PHE A 260 -11.18 -11.58 17.33
CA PHE A 260 -10.88 -11.28 15.93
C PHE A 260 -9.53 -11.85 15.53
N TYR A 261 -8.48 -11.55 16.30
CA TYR A 261 -7.13 -12.07 16.04
C TYR A 261 -7.10 -13.59 16.05
N ARG A 262 -7.69 -14.24 17.06
CA ARG A 262 -7.73 -15.71 17.15
C ARG A 262 -8.46 -16.34 15.98
N THR A 263 -9.56 -15.74 15.54
CA THR A 263 -10.34 -16.21 14.38
C THR A 263 -9.50 -16.13 13.11
N LYS A 264 -8.86 -14.98 12.84
CA LYS A 264 -7.98 -14.80 11.69
C LYS A 264 -6.86 -15.84 11.66
N ILE A 265 -6.17 -16.06 12.77
CA ILE A 265 -5.09 -17.07 12.85
C ILE A 265 -5.64 -18.48 12.62
N ARG A 266 -6.79 -18.84 13.21
CA ARG A 266 -7.42 -20.15 13.04
C ARG A 266 -7.81 -20.40 11.58
N ASP A 267 -8.45 -19.43 10.94
CA ASP A 267 -8.91 -19.54 9.55
C ASP A 267 -7.72 -19.71 8.61
N PHE A 268 -6.64 -18.97 8.86
CA PHE A 268 -5.45 -19.08 8.03
C PHE A 268 -4.72 -20.41 8.25
N GLN A 269 -4.62 -20.90 9.50
CA GLN A 269 -4.07 -22.22 9.77
C GLN A 269 -4.91 -23.32 9.08
N ALA A 270 -6.23 -23.24 9.14
CA ALA A 270 -7.12 -24.18 8.44
C ALA A 270 -6.91 -24.15 6.92
N LYS A 271 -6.67 -22.96 6.34
CA LYS A 271 -6.32 -22.81 4.92
C LYS A 271 -4.99 -23.48 4.58
N ILE A 272 -3.96 -23.28 5.41
CA ILE A 272 -2.65 -23.95 5.27
C ILE A 272 -2.82 -25.47 5.28
N ASP A 273 -3.49 -26.00 6.31
CA ASP A 273 -3.69 -27.44 6.49
C ASP A 273 -4.48 -28.06 5.33
N ARG A 274 -5.50 -27.35 4.85
CA ARG A 274 -6.28 -27.75 3.66
C ARG A 274 -5.40 -27.90 2.44
N ILE A 275 -4.62 -26.87 2.09
CA ILE A 275 -3.79 -26.86 0.86
C ILE A 275 -2.72 -27.95 0.91
N ILE A 276 -2.06 -28.11 2.06
CA ILE A 276 -1.04 -29.16 2.24
C ILE A 276 -1.65 -30.56 2.11
N LYS A 277 -2.90 -30.76 2.56
CA LYS A 277 -3.60 -32.03 2.46
C LYS A 277 -4.14 -32.32 1.06
N SER A 278 -4.55 -31.29 0.32
CA SER A 278 -5.19 -31.44 -0.99
C SER A 278 -4.22 -31.47 -2.17
N SER A 279 -3.03 -30.87 -2.02
CA SER A 279 -2.15 -30.59 -3.16
C SER A 279 -0.73 -31.09 -2.92
N GLU A 280 -0.13 -31.72 -3.93
CA GLU A 280 1.32 -31.95 -3.96
C GLU A 280 2.07 -30.65 -4.33
N PRO A 281 3.32 -30.45 -3.87
CA PRO A 281 4.07 -29.27 -4.26
C PRO A 281 4.37 -29.23 -5.76
N VAL A 282 4.04 -28.11 -6.38
CA VAL A 282 4.39 -27.81 -7.79
C VAL A 282 5.87 -27.51 -7.96
N ALA A 283 6.56 -27.12 -6.87
CA ALA A 283 8.01 -26.95 -6.84
C ALA A 283 8.57 -27.28 -5.45
N LYS A 284 9.79 -27.85 -5.40
CA LYS A 284 10.56 -28.14 -4.18
C LYS A 284 12.02 -27.76 -4.42
N GLY A 285 12.67 -27.11 -3.46
CA GLY A 285 14.06 -26.68 -3.56
C GLY A 285 14.44 -25.73 -2.43
N ASP A 286 15.59 -25.05 -2.53
CA ASP A 286 15.96 -23.96 -1.64
C ASP A 286 16.00 -22.65 -2.46
N PHE A 287 14.83 -22.05 -2.70
CA PHE A 287 14.71 -20.89 -3.59
C PHE A 287 14.72 -19.55 -2.84
N GLU A 288 15.16 -18.49 -3.52
CA GLU A 288 14.99 -17.11 -3.02
C GLU A 288 13.61 -16.59 -3.40
N LEU A 289 12.85 -16.09 -2.42
CA LEU A 289 11.61 -15.39 -2.71
C LEU A 289 11.94 -14.02 -3.28
N ALA A 290 11.41 -13.72 -4.46
CA ALA A 290 11.69 -12.47 -5.17
C ALA A 290 10.45 -11.58 -5.31
N GLY A 291 9.24 -12.14 -5.18
CA GLY A 291 8.02 -11.35 -5.23
C GLY A 291 6.78 -12.18 -4.91
N VAL A 292 5.79 -11.52 -4.35
CA VAL A 292 4.45 -12.02 -4.08
C VAL A 292 3.48 -10.86 -4.29
N ASN A 293 2.19 -11.14 -4.44
CA ASN A 293 1.20 -10.08 -4.35
C ASN A 293 1.08 -9.58 -2.90
N ILE A 294 1.65 -8.41 -2.62
CA ILE A 294 1.69 -7.80 -1.28
C ILE A 294 0.29 -7.43 -0.74
N TYR A 295 -0.73 -7.30 -1.59
CA TYR A 295 -2.12 -7.03 -1.17
C TYR A 295 -2.75 -8.21 -0.44
N SER A 296 -2.36 -9.44 -0.79
CA SER A 296 -2.93 -10.68 -0.25
C SER A 296 -1.93 -11.49 0.57
N ALA A 297 -0.65 -11.14 0.50
CA ALA A 297 0.42 -11.91 1.11
C ALA A 297 0.28 -11.97 2.63
N TRP A 298 0.36 -13.16 3.18
CA TRP A 298 0.30 -13.36 4.62
C TRP A 298 1.21 -14.50 5.08
N TYR A 299 1.98 -14.25 6.14
CA TYR A 299 2.84 -15.21 6.81
C TYR A 299 2.24 -15.77 8.10
N LEU A 300 2.30 -17.09 8.27
CA LEU A 300 2.00 -17.78 9.53
C LEU A 300 2.83 -19.06 9.65
N ASN A 301 3.52 -19.24 10.78
CA ASN A 301 4.20 -20.48 11.18
C ASN A 301 5.11 -21.11 10.10
N GLY A 302 5.89 -20.29 9.40
CA GLY A 302 6.80 -20.76 8.35
C GLY A 302 6.12 -20.95 6.99
N TYR A 303 4.89 -20.48 6.81
CA TYR A 303 4.19 -20.50 5.54
C TYR A 303 3.84 -19.08 5.09
N ILE A 304 3.95 -18.82 3.79
CA ILE A 304 3.45 -17.62 3.14
C ILE A 304 2.32 -18.05 2.22
N TYR A 305 1.17 -17.42 2.28
CA TYR A 305 0.16 -17.52 1.24
C TYR A 305 0.11 -16.22 0.45
N THR A 306 -0.09 -16.31 -0.86
CA THR A 306 -0.29 -15.17 -1.74
C THR A 306 -1.22 -15.53 -2.89
N GLU A 307 -1.93 -14.52 -3.40
CA GLU A 307 -2.87 -14.65 -4.51
C GLU A 307 -2.28 -14.06 -5.79
N TYR A 308 -2.80 -14.50 -6.94
CA TYR A 308 -2.43 -14.09 -8.30
C TYR A 308 -1.03 -14.43 -8.79
N PHE A 309 0.02 -14.33 -7.97
CA PHE A 309 1.34 -14.79 -8.38
C PHE A 309 2.33 -15.04 -7.23
N VAL A 310 3.34 -15.84 -7.53
CA VAL A 310 4.59 -15.92 -6.79
C VAL A 310 5.77 -15.83 -7.76
N ARG A 311 6.79 -15.07 -7.40
CA ARG A 311 8.06 -14.98 -8.12
C ARG A 311 9.21 -15.43 -7.22
N TYR A 312 10.03 -16.34 -7.71
CA TYR A 312 11.18 -16.86 -6.98
C TYR A 312 12.36 -17.10 -7.90
N LYS A 313 13.56 -17.14 -7.32
CA LYS A 313 14.81 -17.40 -8.02
C LYS A 313 15.30 -18.80 -7.68
N ALA A 314 15.39 -19.64 -8.73
CA ALA A 314 16.09 -20.92 -8.71
C ALA A 314 17.43 -20.76 -9.43
N LYS A 315 17.65 -21.48 -10.54
CA LYS A 315 18.74 -21.16 -11.48
C LYS A 315 18.45 -19.90 -12.29
N GLU A 316 17.18 -19.68 -12.59
CA GLU A 316 16.63 -18.52 -13.28
C GLU A 316 15.47 -17.92 -12.47
N MET A 317 14.98 -16.76 -12.91
CA MET A 317 13.79 -16.12 -12.34
C MET A 317 12.53 -16.81 -12.86
N ILE A 318 11.72 -17.34 -11.95
CA ILE A 318 10.47 -18.04 -12.29
C ILE A 318 9.30 -17.27 -11.68
N THR A 319 8.28 -17.00 -12.49
CA THR A 319 6.99 -16.46 -12.06
C THR A 319 5.92 -17.50 -12.29
N LEU A 320 5.16 -17.83 -11.25
CA LEU A 320 3.97 -18.68 -11.33
C LEU A 320 2.74 -17.81 -11.10
N TYR A 321 1.76 -17.90 -12.00
CA TYR A 321 0.50 -17.17 -11.91
C TYR A 321 -0.59 -18.07 -11.32
N GLY A 322 -1.33 -17.55 -10.34
CA GLY A 322 -2.30 -18.27 -9.54
C GLY A 322 -2.10 -18.04 -8.04
N ASN A 323 -2.84 -18.78 -7.22
CA ASN A 323 -2.76 -18.67 -5.78
C ASN A 323 -1.87 -19.78 -5.22
N TYR A 324 -0.94 -19.39 -4.34
CA TYR A 324 0.10 -20.29 -3.87
C TYR A 324 0.30 -20.20 -2.36
N LEU A 325 0.55 -21.36 -1.78
CA LEU A 325 1.10 -21.50 -0.44
C LEU A 325 2.58 -21.89 -0.58
N LEU A 326 3.46 -21.13 0.06
CA LEU A 326 4.89 -21.36 0.11
C LEU A 326 5.25 -21.86 1.50
N ARG A 327 5.97 -22.97 1.59
CA ARG A 327 6.63 -23.40 2.82
C ARG A 327 8.02 -22.81 2.87
N MET A 328 8.35 -22.14 3.96
CA MET A 328 9.64 -21.48 4.18
C MET A 328 10.54 -22.34 5.09
N ARG A 329 11.84 -22.36 4.80
CA ARG A 329 12.88 -22.92 5.67
C ARG A 329 14.10 -21.99 5.63
N GLN A 330 14.53 -21.48 6.79
CA GLN A 330 15.68 -20.58 6.90
C GLN A 330 15.62 -19.39 5.90
N ASN A 331 14.46 -18.73 5.80
CA ASN A 331 14.18 -17.62 4.87
C ASN A 331 14.25 -17.98 3.37
N LYS A 332 14.36 -19.25 3.00
CA LYS A 332 14.25 -19.75 1.62
C LYS A 332 12.91 -20.46 1.42
N VAL A 333 12.41 -20.45 0.19
CA VAL A 333 11.22 -21.21 -0.21
C VAL A 333 11.62 -22.68 -0.36
N ALA A 334 11.08 -23.53 0.49
CA ALA A 334 11.33 -24.97 0.56
C ALA A 334 10.39 -25.79 -0.35
N ALA A 335 9.16 -25.32 -0.49
CA ALA A 335 8.13 -25.93 -1.34
C ALA A 335 7.06 -24.90 -1.71
N ILE A 336 6.45 -25.06 -2.87
CA ILE A 336 5.33 -24.24 -3.36
C ILE A 336 4.17 -25.18 -3.67
N TYR A 337 2.98 -24.88 -3.15
CA TYR A 337 1.74 -25.63 -3.32
C TYR A 337 0.73 -24.74 -4.03
N ALA A 338 0.04 -25.28 -5.03
CA ALA A 338 -1.09 -24.58 -5.67
C ALA A 338 -2.36 -24.72 -4.82
N ASP A 339 -3.11 -23.64 -4.63
CA ASP A 339 -4.44 -23.67 -4.01
C ASP A 339 -5.50 -23.93 -5.09
N GLU A 340 -5.81 -25.20 -5.37
CA GLU A 340 -6.71 -25.60 -6.46
C GLU A 340 -8.17 -25.12 -6.29
N ASN A 341 -8.55 -24.68 -5.09
CA ASN A 341 -9.88 -24.12 -4.81
C ASN A 341 -10.00 -22.64 -5.14
N SER A 342 -8.93 -21.98 -5.58
CA SER A 342 -9.04 -20.64 -6.13
C SER A 342 -9.53 -20.76 -7.58
N ASN A 343 -10.76 -20.33 -7.85
CA ASN A 343 -11.20 -20.07 -9.21
C ASN A 343 -10.09 -19.28 -9.92
N SER A 344 -9.65 -19.79 -11.06
CA SER A 344 -8.70 -19.13 -11.95
C SER A 344 -9.30 -17.82 -12.46
N ALA A 345 -9.29 -16.77 -11.63
CA ALA A 345 -9.32 -15.40 -12.11
C ALA A 345 -7.92 -15.10 -12.64
N LEU A 346 -7.60 -15.71 -13.79
CA LEU A 346 -6.49 -15.31 -14.67
C LEU A 346 -6.80 -14.01 -15.42
N ASN A 347 -7.85 -13.28 -15.01
CA ASN A 347 -8.17 -11.95 -15.48
C ASN A 347 -7.90 -10.99 -14.31
N GLU A 348 -7.08 -9.97 -14.56
CA GLU A 348 -6.69 -8.89 -13.66
C GLU A 348 -5.46 -9.19 -12.78
N ILE A 349 -4.29 -8.98 -13.38
CA ILE A 349 -3.19 -8.33 -12.64
C ILE A 349 -3.74 -6.97 -12.20
N ARG A 350 -4.09 -6.85 -10.92
CA ARG A 350 -4.57 -5.62 -10.28
C ARG A 350 -3.40 -4.76 -9.83
#